data_AF-A0A428TDC9-F1
#
_entry.id   AF-A0A428TDC9-F1
#
_cell.length_a   1.000
_cell.length_b   1.000
_cell.length_c   1.000
_cell.angle_alpha   90.00
_cell.angle_beta   90.00
_cell.angle_gamma   90.00
#
_symmetry.space_group_name_H-M   'P 1'
#
loop_
_entity.id
_entity.type
_entity.pdbx_description
1 polymer ?
#
loop_
_entity_poly.entity_id
_entity_poly.type
_entity_poly.pdbx_seq_one_letter_code
_entity_poly.pdbx_strand_id
1 'polypeptide(L)'
;MDAATMSQRPTLTYKGVHALLLHWQDGSESMYKELSRLRDVLGDTYCYDVKEWQIPLSKNSSDSVDSERVNWTALQVVLTSGTESDVLIIADCCHSGSPGYPSEIRAYGVVELLAACGFESVAPMDGEHCFTHNLVEQLKKDHGMDCKTSLFYTELLCRLTEYAPSGIEQRAGEL
;
A
#
# COMPACT_ATOMS: atom_id res chain seq x y z
N MET A 1 33.80 25.04 -27.70
CA MET A 1 32.44 24.50 -27.96
C MET A 1 32.26 23.38 -26.96
N ASP A 2 31.70 23.73 -25.80
CA ASP A 2 31.62 22.85 -24.65
C ASP A 2 30.37 21.97 -24.73
N ALA A 3 30.58 20.66 -24.63
CA ALA A 3 29.52 19.67 -24.55
C ALA A 3 29.24 19.36 -23.07
N ALA A 4 27.96 19.51 -22.73
CA ALA A 4 27.28 18.81 -21.64
C ALA A 4 27.73 19.10 -20.19
N THR A 5 27.29 20.24 -19.65
CA THR A 5 26.91 20.30 -18.24
C THR A 5 25.62 19.51 -18.05
N MET A 6 25.71 18.17 -17.99
CA MET A 6 24.61 17.36 -17.45
C MET A 6 24.51 17.67 -15.97
N SER A 7 23.48 18.42 -15.59
CA SER A 7 23.05 18.55 -14.20
C SER A 7 22.58 17.16 -13.74
N GLN A 8 23.52 16.36 -13.22
CA GLN A 8 23.18 15.21 -12.41
C GLN A 8 22.45 15.76 -11.18
N ARG A 9 21.13 15.53 -11.09
CA ARG A 9 20.43 15.72 -9.83
C ARG A 9 21.19 14.88 -8.80
N PRO A 10 21.50 15.42 -7.60
CA PRO A 10 22.06 14.61 -6.53
C PRO A 10 21.18 13.38 -6.37
N THR A 11 21.78 12.19 -6.31
CA THR A 11 21.05 11.00 -5.89
C THR A 11 20.55 11.29 -4.48
N LEU A 12 19.25 11.51 -4.35
CA LEU A 12 18.60 11.69 -3.06
C LEU A 12 18.74 10.36 -2.34
N THR A 13 19.69 10.30 -1.42
CA THR A 13 19.88 9.13 -0.56
C THR A 13 19.08 9.35 0.70
N TYR A 14 18.10 8.48 0.93
CA TYR A 14 17.37 8.47 2.18
C TYR A 14 18.35 8.19 3.33
N LYS A 15 18.28 9.00 4.39
CA LYS A 15 19.09 8.77 5.60
C LYS A 15 18.64 7.55 6.40
N GLY A 16 17.42 7.09 6.13
CA GLY A 16 16.79 5.90 6.71
C GLY A 16 15.41 5.70 6.09
N VAL A 17 14.91 4.47 6.15
CA VAL A 17 13.55 4.12 5.72
C VAL A 17 12.87 3.40 6.88
N HIS A 18 11.68 3.87 7.23
CA HIS A 18 10.85 3.31 8.29
C HIS A 18 9.56 2.78 7.68
N ALA A 19 9.10 1.61 8.13
CA ALA A 19 7.84 1.02 7.71
C ALA A 19 6.92 0.84 8.91
N LEU A 20 5.67 1.29 8.80
CA LEU A 20 4.62 1.07 9.80
C LEU A 20 3.55 0.17 9.18
N LEU A 21 3.40 -1.03 9.73
CA LEU A 21 2.37 -1.99 9.34
C LEU A 21 1.17 -1.82 10.29
N LEU A 22 0.03 -1.41 9.74
CA LEU A 22 -1.23 -1.28 10.46
C LEU A 22 -2.18 -2.39 10.03
N HIS A 23 -2.74 -3.14 10.99
CA HIS A 23 -3.70 -4.20 10.70
C HIS A 23 -4.72 -4.37 11.83
N TRP A 24 -5.90 -4.89 11.52
CA TRP A 24 -6.92 -5.18 12.52
C TRP A 24 -6.53 -6.37 13.41
N GLN A 25 -6.92 -6.30 14.68
CA GLN A 25 -6.62 -7.33 15.67
C GLN A 25 -7.29 -8.69 15.36
N ASP A 26 -8.46 -8.68 14.70
CA ASP A 26 -9.24 -9.85 14.31
C ASP A 26 -8.95 -10.33 12.88
N GLY A 27 -7.75 -10.02 12.37
CA GLY A 27 -7.29 -10.51 11.09
C GLY A 27 -7.45 -12.01 10.87
N SER A 28 -7.70 -12.42 9.63
CA SER A 28 -7.66 -13.83 9.24
C SER A 28 -6.24 -14.39 9.30
N GLU A 29 -6.11 -15.71 9.46
CA GLU A 29 -4.79 -16.38 9.37
C GLU A 29 -4.08 -16.12 8.04
N SER A 30 -4.84 -16.04 6.94
CA SER A 30 -4.30 -15.71 5.62
C SER A 30 -3.70 -14.30 5.58
N MET A 31 -4.36 -13.31 6.19
CA MET A 31 -3.83 -11.95 6.29
C MET A 31 -2.55 -11.93 7.13
N TYR A 32 -2.54 -12.59 8.28
CA TYR A 32 -1.35 -12.66 9.14
C TYR A 32 -0.15 -13.32 8.45
N LYS A 33 -0.39 -14.35 7.63
CA LYS A 33 0.64 -14.99 6.81
C LYS A 33 1.28 -13.98 5.83
N GLU A 34 0.47 -13.20 5.12
CA GLU A 34 0.96 -12.21 4.15
C GLU A 34 1.61 -10.99 4.84
N LEU A 35 1.05 -10.54 5.97
CA LEU A 35 1.63 -9.50 6.82
C LEU A 35 3.03 -9.89 7.29
N SER A 36 3.21 -11.13 7.76
CA SER A 36 4.52 -11.66 8.17
C SER A 36 5.51 -11.63 7.00
N ARG A 37 5.09 -12.07 5.81
CA ARG A 37 5.95 -12.05 4.62
C ARG A 37 6.37 -10.62 4.24
N LEU A 38 5.45 -9.67 4.33
CA LEU A 38 5.75 -8.26 4.06
C LEU A 38 6.73 -7.69 5.09
N ARG A 39 6.51 -7.94 6.38
CA ARG A 39 7.45 -7.58 7.45
C ARG A 39 8.85 -8.13 7.17
N ASP A 40 8.96 -9.41 6.85
CA ASP A 40 10.24 -10.08 6.63
C ASP A 40 10.98 -9.50 5.41
N VAL A 41 10.26 -9.20 4.32
CA VAL A 41 10.90 -8.55 3.16
C VAL A 41 11.38 -7.14 3.52
N LEU A 42 10.55 -6.32 4.14
CA LEU A 42 10.93 -4.95 4.48
C LEU A 42 12.07 -4.90 5.52
N GLY A 43 12.02 -5.75 6.53
CA GLY A 43 12.99 -5.80 7.62
C GLY A 43 14.28 -6.53 7.23
N ASP A 44 14.18 -7.77 6.73
CA ASP A 44 15.34 -8.63 6.54
C ASP A 44 16.00 -8.42 5.18
N THR A 45 15.21 -8.14 4.14
CA THR A 45 15.74 -7.96 2.77
C THR A 45 16.12 -6.49 2.51
N TYR A 46 15.25 -5.55 2.89
CA TYR A 46 15.48 -4.12 2.66
C TYR A 46 16.11 -3.38 3.85
N CYS A 47 16.27 -4.04 5.01
CA CYS A 47 16.86 -3.46 6.22
C CYS A 47 16.13 -2.21 6.72
N TYR A 48 14.81 -2.14 6.54
CA TYR A 48 13.98 -1.03 7.04
C TYR A 48 13.69 -1.20 8.54
N ASP A 49 13.49 -0.09 9.25
CA ASP A 49 12.96 -0.11 10.62
C ASP A 49 11.45 -0.36 10.57
N VAL A 50 11.04 -1.61 10.78
CA VAL A 50 9.65 -2.05 10.69
C VAL A 50 8.98 -2.05 12.06
N LYS A 51 7.85 -1.36 12.17
CA LYS A 51 6.96 -1.38 13.34
C LYS A 51 5.60 -1.92 12.95
N GLU A 52 5.03 -2.73 13.82
CA GLU A 52 3.69 -3.29 13.66
C GLU A 52 2.77 -2.70 14.73
N TRP A 53 1.55 -2.32 14.34
CA TRP A 53 0.54 -1.83 15.26
C TRP A 53 -0.84 -2.41 14.95
N GLN A 54 -1.45 -2.98 15.99
CA GLN A 54 -2.76 -3.60 15.95
C GLN A 54 -3.85 -2.56 16.18
N ILE A 55 -4.76 -2.45 15.22
CA ILE A 55 -5.97 -1.63 15.34
C ILE A 55 -6.94 -2.39 16.25
N PRO A 56 -7.30 -1.83 17.42
CA PRO A 56 -8.15 -2.51 18.39
C PRO A 56 -9.60 -2.56 17.90
N LEU A 57 -10.27 -3.66 18.22
CA LEU A 57 -11.72 -3.76 18.05
C LEU A 57 -12.46 -3.02 19.16
N SER A 58 -13.57 -2.39 18.80
CA SER A 58 -14.52 -1.84 19.75
C SER A 58 -15.34 -2.96 20.41
N LYS A 59 -15.21 -3.15 21.73
CA LYS A 59 -15.89 -4.23 22.47
C LYS A 59 -17.41 -4.05 22.62
N ASN A 60 -18.01 -2.98 22.06
CA ASN A 60 -19.35 -2.50 22.44
C ASN A 60 -20.39 -2.48 21.30
N SER A 61 -20.18 -3.14 20.16
CA SER A 61 -21.20 -3.21 19.10
C SER A 61 -22.03 -4.50 19.20
N SER A 62 -22.79 -4.66 20.28
CA SER A 62 -23.87 -5.68 20.28
C SER A 62 -25.04 -5.29 19.38
N ASP A 63 -25.05 -4.07 18.85
CA ASP A 63 -26.03 -3.60 17.87
C ASP A 63 -25.34 -2.70 16.83
N SER A 64 -25.71 -2.94 15.57
CA SER A 64 -25.34 -2.25 14.31
C SER A 64 -24.08 -2.74 13.59
N VAL A 65 -24.32 -3.16 12.35
CA VAL A 65 -23.38 -3.59 11.29
C VAL A 65 -22.64 -2.37 10.72
N ASP A 66 -22.13 -1.50 11.58
CA ASP A 66 -21.17 -0.50 11.16
C ASP A 66 -19.78 -1.16 11.24
N SER A 67 -19.32 -1.62 10.09
CA SER A 67 -17.94 -2.07 9.88
C SER A 67 -17.00 -1.09 10.58
N GLU A 68 -16.10 -1.59 11.42
CA GLU A 68 -15.14 -0.72 12.10
C GLU A 68 -14.31 0.04 11.05
N ARG A 69 -14.37 1.37 11.10
CA ARG A 69 -13.69 2.25 10.13
C ARG A 69 -12.65 3.07 10.84
N VAL A 70 -11.45 3.09 10.27
CA VAL A 70 -10.45 4.08 10.65
C VAL A 70 -10.74 5.39 9.92
N ASN A 71 -10.63 6.52 10.63
CA ASN A 71 -10.68 7.84 10.00
C ASN A 71 -9.39 8.05 9.17
N TRP A 72 -9.48 7.73 7.89
CA TRP A 72 -8.37 7.80 6.95
C TRP A 72 -7.75 9.19 6.85
N THR A 73 -8.59 10.22 6.74
CA THR A 73 -8.14 11.62 6.64
C THR A 73 -7.33 12.03 7.87
N ALA A 74 -7.75 11.61 9.07
CA ALA A 74 -7.00 11.89 10.29
C ALA A 74 -5.64 11.18 10.31
N LEU A 75 -5.57 9.92 9.87
CA LEU A 75 -4.29 9.20 9.76
C LEU A 75 -3.35 9.88 8.77
N GLN A 76 -3.84 10.28 7.59
CA GLN A 76 -3.03 11.00 6.61
C GLN A 76 -2.43 12.26 7.22
N VAL A 77 -3.24 13.07 7.91
CA VAL A 77 -2.76 14.28 8.59
C VAL A 77 -1.66 13.95 9.59
N VAL A 78 -1.84 12.93 10.44
CA VAL A 78 -0.84 12.52 11.43
C VAL A 78 0.46 12.05 10.79
N LEU A 79 0.39 11.29 9.69
CA LEU A 79 1.56 10.69 9.04
C LEU A 79 2.35 11.67 8.15
N THR A 80 1.71 12.75 7.69
CA THR A 80 2.28 13.61 6.63
C THR A 80 2.44 15.07 7.03
N SER A 81 1.78 15.53 8.10
CA SER A 81 1.88 16.95 8.50
C SER A 81 3.23 17.26 9.12
N GLY A 82 3.95 18.22 8.55
CA GLY A 82 5.21 18.72 9.10
C GLY A 82 6.41 17.78 8.95
N THR A 83 6.27 16.68 8.20
CA THR A 83 7.39 15.79 7.91
C THR A 83 8.21 16.29 6.71
N GLU A 84 9.53 16.15 6.81
CA GLU A 84 10.48 16.37 5.71
C GLU A 84 10.76 15.09 4.90
N SER A 85 10.27 13.94 5.38
CA SER A 85 10.41 12.66 4.69
C SER A 85 9.42 12.53 3.54
N ASP A 86 9.82 11.80 2.50
CA ASP A 86 8.89 11.26 1.52
C ASP A 86 8.07 10.13 2.18
N VAL A 87 6.77 10.13 1.97
CA VAL A 87 5.81 9.20 2.58
C VAL A 87 5.12 8.39 1.49
N LEU A 88 5.35 7.08 1.50
CA LEU A 88 4.60 6.12 0.69
C LEU A 88 3.56 5.43 1.56
N ILE A 89 2.30 5.55 1.17
CA ILE A 89 1.17 4.91 1.84
C ILE A 89 0.69 3.75 0.97
N ILE A 90 0.61 2.56 1.55
CA ILE A 90 0.10 1.35 0.87
C ILE A 90 -1.15 0.89 1.61
N ALA A 91 -2.29 0.82 0.91
CA ALA A 91 -3.58 0.49 1.49
C ALA A 91 -4.19 -0.73 0.81
N ASP A 92 -4.13 -1.87 1.49
CA ASP A 92 -4.80 -3.11 1.09
C ASP A 92 -6.20 -3.19 1.75
N CYS A 93 -7.17 -2.47 1.18
CA CYS A 93 -8.55 -2.47 1.67
C CYS A 93 -9.57 -2.10 0.57
N CYS A 94 -10.81 -2.61 0.70
CA CYS A 94 -11.88 -2.52 -0.31
C CYS A 94 -12.46 -1.10 -0.55
N HIS A 95 -11.97 -0.07 0.16
CA HIS A 95 -12.43 1.33 0.05
C HIS A 95 -11.27 2.35 -0.02
N SER A 96 -10.09 1.92 -0.49
CA SER A 96 -8.84 2.70 -0.49
C SER A 96 -8.80 3.83 -1.53
N GLY A 97 -9.77 3.91 -2.44
CA GLY A 97 -9.74 4.79 -3.63
C GLY A 97 -10.14 6.28 -3.48
N SER A 98 -10.62 6.78 -2.32
CA SER A 98 -10.81 8.24 -2.06
C SER A 98 -11.27 8.55 -0.62
N PRO A 99 -11.03 9.75 -0.03
CA PRO A 99 -10.95 11.07 -0.67
C PRO A 99 -9.56 11.71 -0.61
N GLY A 100 -9.28 12.58 -1.57
CA GLY A 100 -7.99 13.21 -1.82
C GLY A 100 -7.34 13.91 -0.62
N TYR A 101 -6.03 14.12 -0.74
CA TYR A 101 -5.21 14.86 0.20
C TYR A 101 -5.90 16.17 0.59
N PRO A 102 -6.16 16.41 1.90
CA PRO A 102 -6.59 17.71 2.36
C PRO A 102 -5.59 18.76 1.87
N SER A 103 -6.08 19.79 1.20
CA SER A 103 -5.30 20.89 0.62
C SER A 103 -4.48 21.68 1.65
N GLU A 104 -4.65 21.40 2.94
CA GLU A 104 -3.98 22.05 4.08
C GLU A 104 -2.81 21.23 4.66
N ILE A 105 -2.57 20.00 4.19
CA ILE A 105 -1.41 19.21 4.63
C ILE A 105 -0.13 19.86 4.10
N ARG A 106 0.63 20.46 5.02
CA ARG A 106 2.00 20.91 4.76
C ARG A 106 2.96 19.73 4.92
N ALA A 107 3.03 18.89 3.89
CA ALA A 107 4.17 17.99 3.72
C ALA A 107 5.28 18.76 3.00
N TYR A 108 6.52 18.65 3.50
CA TYR A 108 7.69 19.19 2.80
C TYR A 108 8.27 18.18 1.80
N GLY A 109 8.01 16.88 2.02
CA GLY A 109 8.34 15.78 1.12
C GLY A 109 7.18 15.39 0.19
N VAL A 110 7.44 14.39 -0.66
CA VAL A 110 6.46 13.76 -1.55
C VAL A 110 5.55 12.84 -0.72
N VAL A 111 4.24 12.87 -1.01
CA VAL A 111 3.30 11.88 -0.46
C VAL A 111 2.64 11.13 -1.61
N GLU A 112 2.73 9.80 -1.58
CA GLU A 112 2.18 8.90 -2.60
C GLU A 112 1.30 7.83 -1.96
N LEU A 113 0.24 7.40 -2.67
CA LEU A 113 -0.71 6.38 -2.22
C LEU A 113 -0.82 5.26 -3.26
N LEU A 114 -0.64 4.02 -2.80
CA LEU A 114 -0.95 2.80 -3.54
C LEU A 114 -2.13 2.10 -2.89
N ALA A 115 -3.23 1.98 -3.64
CA ALA A 115 -4.46 1.34 -3.19
C ALA A 115 -4.63 -0.01 -3.90
N ALA A 116 -4.97 -1.06 -3.15
CA ALA A 116 -5.23 -2.40 -3.70
C ALA A 116 -6.49 -2.48 -4.56
N CYS A 117 -7.46 -1.58 -4.33
CA CYS A 117 -8.69 -1.48 -5.13
C CYS A 117 -8.83 -0.08 -5.72
N GLY A 118 -9.29 -0.01 -6.96
CA GLY A 118 -9.87 1.21 -7.52
C GLY A 118 -11.25 1.48 -6.90
N PHE A 119 -11.81 2.65 -7.21
CA PHE A 119 -13.21 2.93 -6.94
C PHE A 119 -14.07 1.81 -7.55
N GLU A 120 -14.87 1.10 -6.74
CA GLU A 120 -15.82 0.05 -7.16
C GLU A 120 -15.28 -1.35 -7.57
N SER A 121 -14.16 -1.85 -7.00
CA SER A 121 -13.78 -3.27 -7.16
C SER A 121 -13.53 -4.02 -5.84
N VAL A 122 -13.84 -5.32 -5.82
CA VAL A 122 -13.57 -6.23 -4.69
C VAL A 122 -12.19 -6.85 -4.89
N ALA A 123 -11.23 -6.59 -3.99
CA ALA A 123 -9.94 -7.28 -4.00
C ALA A 123 -10.15 -8.79 -3.72
N PRO A 124 -9.39 -9.68 -4.39
CA PRO A 124 -9.29 -11.07 -3.99
C PRO A 124 -8.88 -11.16 -2.50
N MET A 125 -9.76 -11.70 -1.66
CA MET A 125 -9.60 -11.68 -0.20
C MET A 125 -8.64 -12.76 0.32
N ASP A 126 -8.32 -13.78 -0.49
CA ASP A 126 -7.49 -14.91 -0.11
C ASP A 126 -6.70 -15.52 -1.28
N GLY A 127 -5.57 -16.16 -0.95
CA GLY A 127 -4.74 -16.92 -1.90
C GLY A 127 -3.59 -16.16 -2.56
N GLU A 128 -3.00 -16.76 -3.60
CA GLU A 128 -1.82 -16.26 -4.35
C GLU A 128 -2.08 -14.95 -5.13
N HIS A 129 -3.28 -14.39 -4.99
CA HIS A 129 -3.76 -13.27 -5.80
C HIS A 129 -4.14 -12.04 -4.97
N CYS A 130 -3.98 -12.07 -3.64
CA CYS A 130 -4.17 -10.85 -2.86
C CYS A 130 -3.08 -9.82 -3.17
N PHE A 131 -3.39 -8.54 -2.95
CA PHE A 131 -2.50 -7.44 -3.27
C PHE A 131 -1.17 -7.55 -2.51
N THR A 132 -1.24 -7.81 -1.20
CA THR A 132 -0.05 -7.97 -0.36
C THR A 132 0.86 -9.09 -0.86
N HIS A 133 0.31 -10.22 -1.35
CA HIS A 133 1.11 -11.31 -1.92
C HIS A 133 1.92 -10.83 -3.13
N ASN A 134 1.26 -10.17 -4.09
CA ASN A 134 1.90 -9.71 -5.32
C ASN A 134 2.92 -8.59 -5.05
N LEU A 135 2.63 -7.73 -4.07
CA LEU A 135 3.55 -6.71 -3.60
C LEU A 135 4.84 -7.35 -3.06
N VAL A 136 4.72 -8.37 -2.20
CA VAL A 136 5.87 -9.10 -1.64
C VAL A 136 6.72 -9.73 -2.74
N GLU A 137 6.09 -10.39 -3.72
CA GLU A 137 6.82 -11.04 -4.81
C GLU A 137 7.52 -10.04 -5.73
N GLN A 138 6.90 -8.89 -6.02
CA GLN A 138 7.56 -7.83 -6.78
C GLN A 138 8.74 -7.23 -6.00
N LEU A 139 8.57 -6.95 -4.69
CA LEU A 139 9.64 -6.42 -3.85
C LEU A 139 10.84 -7.36 -3.78
N LYS A 140 10.62 -8.68 -3.73
CA LYS A 140 11.71 -9.67 -3.76
C LYS A 140 12.40 -9.72 -5.12
N LYS A 141 11.63 -9.68 -6.21
CA LYS A 141 12.18 -9.73 -7.58
C LYS A 141 13.07 -8.53 -7.87
N ASP A 142 12.66 -7.35 -7.44
CA ASP A 142 13.34 -6.08 -7.76
C ASP A 142 14.46 -5.74 -6.77
N HIS A 143 14.61 -6.53 -5.69
CA HIS A 143 15.65 -6.29 -4.72
C HIS A 143 17.05 -6.34 -5.35
N GLY A 144 17.84 -5.29 -5.13
CA GLY A 144 19.18 -5.14 -5.70
C GLY A 144 19.20 -4.66 -7.16
N MET A 145 18.03 -4.43 -7.78
CA MET A 145 17.94 -3.79 -9.10
C MET A 145 17.84 -2.26 -8.94
N ASP A 146 18.53 -1.52 -9.81
CA ASP A 146 18.37 -0.06 -9.90
C ASP A 146 17.09 0.25 -10.71
N CYS A 147 15.93 0.00 -10.11
CA CYS A 147 14.63 0.23 -10.72
C CYS A 147 14.01 1.52 -10.20
N LYS A 148 13.41 2.31 -11.11
CA LYS A 148 12.60 3.46 -10.71
C LYS A 148 11.32 2.96 -10.03
N THR A 149 10.89 3.64 -8.96
CA THR A 149 9.63 3.36 -8.28
C THR A 149 8.43 3.34 -9.25
N SER A 150 8.43 4.19 -10.27
CA SER A 150 7.40 4.21 -11.31
C SER A 150 7.31 2.91 -12.12
N LEU A 151 8.44 2.24 -12.36
CA LEU A 151 8.47 0.96 -13.07
C LEU A 151 7.95 -0.16 -12.17
N PHE A 152 8.38 -0.18 -10.90
CA PHE A 152 7.84 -1.06 -9.87
C PHE A 152 6.31 -0.95 -9.78
N TYR A 153 5.77 0.27 -9.74
CA TYR A 153 4.32 0.50 -9.73
C TYR A 153 3.63 0.00 -10.99
N THR A 154 4.21 0.26 -12.16
CA THR A 154 3.66 -0.23 -13.42
C THR A 154 3.61 -1.76 -13.44
N GLU A 155 4.69 -2.43 -13.03
CA GLU A 155 4.75 -3.90 -12.97
C GLU A 155 3.76 -4.48 -11.96
N LEU A 156 3.65 -3.87 -10.78
CA LEU A 156 2.69 -4.28 -9.76
C LEU A 156 1.25 -4.14 -10.27
N LEU A 157 0.91 -3.00 -10.89
CA LEU A 157 -0.41 -2.78 -11.49
C LEU A 157 -0.71 -3.78 -12.60
N CYS A 158 0.25 -4.05 -13.50
CA CYS A 158 0.08 -5.07 -14.54
C CYS A 158 -0.29 -6.42 -13.94
N ARG A 159 0.45 -6.91 -12.93
CA ARG A 159 0.16 -8.18 -12.26
C ARG A 159 -1.22 -8.23 -11.63
N LEU A 160 -1.65 -7.13 -11.02
CA LEU A 160 -2.98 -7.04 -10.40
C LEU A 160 -4.11 -7.01 -11.45
N THR A 161 -3.87 -6.42 -12.63
CA THR A 161 -4.86 -6.35 -13.72
C THR A 161 -4.91 -7.57 -14.63
N GLU A 162 -3.84 -8.36 -14.71
CA GLU A 162 -3.78 -9.60 -15.49
C GLU A 162 -4.61 -10.74 -14.86
N TYR A 163 -5.04 -10.58 -13.60
CA TYR A 163 -5.97 -11.49 -12.94
C TYR A 163 -7.42 -11.21 -13.34
N ALA A 164 -7.91 -11.93 -14.36
CA ALA A 164 -9.34 -12.08 -14.60
C ALA A 164 -9.87 -13.24 -13.74
N PRO A 165 -10.87 -13.05 -12.85
CA PRO A 165 -11.46 -14.17 -12.13
C PRO A 165 -12.11 -15.10 -13.14
N SER A 166 -11.57 -16.31 -13.27
CA SER A 166 -12.19 -17.40 -14.02
C SER A 166 -13.45 -17.86 -13.29
N GLY A 167 -14.57 -17.14 -13.47
CA GLY A 167 -15.85 -17.60 -12.91
C GLY A 167 -16.98 -16.60 -12.68
N ILE A 168 -16.99 -15.39 -13.24
CA ILE A 168 -18.24 -14.61 -13.29
C ILE A 168 -18.96 -14.94 -14.60
N GLU A 169 -19.81 -15.96 -14.54
CA GLU A 169 -20.85 -16.18 -15.54
C GLU A 169 -21.71 -14.90 -15.58
N GLN A 170 -21.57 -14.11 -16.66
CA GLN A 170 -22.51 -13.06 -16.98
C GLN A 170 -23.90 -13.69 -17.13
N ARG A 171 -24.72 -13.68 -16.08
CA ARG A 171 -26.17 -13.63 -16.28
C ARG A 171 -26.50 -12.24 -16.81
N ALA A 172 -26.23 -12.05 -18.10
CA ALA A 172 -26.86 -11.01 -18.88
C ALA A 172 -28.37 -11.25 -18.82
N GLY A 173 -29.10 -10.21 -18.44
CA GLY A 173 -30.52 -10.25 -18.15
C GLY A 173 -31.35 -10.76 -19.33
N GLU A 174 -32.34 -11.58 -19.00
CA GLU A 174 -33.54 -11.75 -19.81
C GLU A 174 -34.29 -10.40 -19.80
N LEU A 175 -34.41 -9.80 -20.99
CA LEU A 175 -35.43 -8.79 -21.30
C LEU A 175 -36.74 -9.50 -21.67
#